data_AF-A0A7X6UP39-F1
#
_entry.id   AF-A0A7X6UP39-F1
#
_cell.length_a   1.000
_cell.length_b   1.000
_cell.length_c   1.000
_cell.angle_alpha   90.00
_cell.angle_beta   90.00
_cell.angle_gamma   90.00
#
_symmetry.space_group_name_H-M   'P 1'
#
loop_
_entity.id
_entity.type
_entity.pdbx_description
1 polymer ?
#
loop_
_entity_poly.entity_id
_entity_poly.type
_entity_poly.pdbx_seq_one_letter_code
_entity_poly.pdbx_strand_id
1 'polypeptide(L)'
;VAPRFRIRPFRFMLRLLSDPRVEHLSEDEIAKVVMVEADYETEACYEKVVAKIQIFRSFGDASLDSDFLQKYAPSKGGVNLANPYGNLKDIANTIANWLEYTQLAKRDDEDRMLRLIPDKVTEVLSILAETPSFIDRPEQHEVYQRKFGLDPKHRKDTRHLAETQPITAKMIAEQKIKKAFIGESLKKPIARITSEIVDIIIAQTGFDAKLVEETLLRLYPHGAIGSFMTEYFELAFKGSDEATEFEKATAKLFGTVMGFDARHIGPIGLTPDVLLLSDFEGFSAIIDNKAYSRYSISNDHHNRMVHNYIRNVSNYYDGPLPLAFFSYIAGGFGSNINGQIKAIVAETSVHGSAISVSNMINLVERYEQSGYNHAAIRDVFTIDRQILLSDLR
;
A
#
# COMPACT_ATOMS: atom_id res chain seq x y z
N VAL A 1 -9.64 -6.17 30.69
CA VAL A 1 -8.35 -6.86 30.40
C VAL A 1 -8.15 -7.92 31.48
N ALA A 2 -7.73 -9.13 31.14
CA ALA A 2 -7.52 -10.17 32.16
C ALA A 2 -6.37 -9.74 33.10
N PRO A 3 -6.52 -9.81 34.44
CA PRO A 3 -5.51 -9.33 35.39
C PRO A 3 -4.13 -9.99 35.25
N ARG A 4 -4.10 -11.16 34.61
CA ARG A 4 -2.88 -11.93 34.34
C ARG A 4 -1.89 -11.22 33.43
N PHE A 5 -2.35 -10.41 32.47
CA PHE A 5 -1.47 -9.83 31.45
C PHE A 5 -1.02 -8.43 31.82
N ARG A 6 0.30 -8.25 31.92
CA ARG A 6 0.95 -6.95 32.11
C ARG A 6 2.12 -6.81 31.14
N ILE A 7 1.78 -6.72 29.85
CA ILE A 7 2.71 -6.76 28.73
C ILE A 7 2.31 -5.79 27.62
N ARG A 8 3.28 -5.28 26.85
CA ARG A 8 3.11 -4.57 25.58
C ARG A 8 3.56 -5.50 24.45
N PRO A 9 2.62 -6.25 23.85
CA PRO A 9 2.97 -7.41 23.01
C PRO A 9 3.94 -7.09 21.86
N PHE A 10 3.72 -5.99 21.14
CA PHE A 10 4.58 -5.61 20.03
C PHE A 10 5.99 -5.22 20.45
N ARG A 11 6.16 -4.59 21.62
CA ARG A 11 7.51 -4.29 22.15
C ARG A 11 8.23 -5.56 22.58
N PHE A 12 7.52 -6.48 23.23
CA PHE A 12 8.07 -7.77 23.61
C PHE A 12 8.52 -8.57 22.36
N MET A 13 7.72 -8.56 21.30
CA MET A 13 8.07 -9.15 20.00
C MET A 13 9.32 -8.50 19.38
N LEU A 14 9.40 -7.17 19.32
CA LEU A 14 10.59 -6.46 18.82
C LEU A 14 11.84 -6.80 19.64
N ARG A 15 11.70 -6.93 20.96
CA ARG A 15 12.79 -7.35 21.84
C ARG A 15 13.24 -8.78 21.56
N LEU A 16 12.32 -9.71 21.28
CA LEU A 16 12.67 -11.07 20.87
C LEU A 16 13.41 -11.06 19.52
N LEU A 17 12.89 -10.35 18.52
CA LEU A 17 13.51 -10.28 17.19
C LEU A 17 14.88 -9.58 17.19
N SER A 18 15.14 -8.70 18.17
CA SER A 18 16.44 -8.06 18.36
C SER A 18 17.45 -8.96 19.08
N ASP A 19 17.03 -10.10 19.64
CA ASP A 19 17.91 -11.03 20.36
C ASP A 19 18.63 -11.95 19.37
N PRO A 20 19.98 -11.97 19.35
CA PRO A 20 20.76 -12.87 18.50
C PRO A 20 20.50 -14.36 18.73
N ARG A 21 19.90 -14.74 19.87
CA ARG A 21 19.48 -16.13 20.14
C ARG A 21 18.22 -16.48 19.35
N VAL A 22 17.35 -15.51 19.09
CA VAL A 22 16.05 -15.72 18.46
C VAL A 22 16.12 -15.36 16.97
N GLU A 23 16.54 -14.13 16.64
CA GLU A 23 16.72 -13.49 15.31
C GLU A 23 15.48 -13.43 14.40
N HIS A 24 14.62 -14.43 14.47
CA HIS A 24 13.45 -14.61 13.63
C HIS A 24 12.35 -15.35 14.41
N LEU A 25 11.09 -15.23 13.97
CA LEU A 25 9.97 -15.95 14.54
C LEU A 25 9.05 -16.48 13.43
N SER A 26 8.74 -17.76 13.46
CA SER A 26 7.68 -18.40 12.68
C SER A 26 6.29 -18.08 13.24
N GLU A 27 5.26 -18.28 12.42
CA GLU A 27 3.86 -18.21 12.88
C GLU A 27 3.58 -19.20 14.03
N ASP A 28 4.16 -20.40 13.97
CA ASP A 28 3.99 -21.43 15.00
C ASP A 28 4.64 -21.03 16.33
N GLU A 29 5.84 -20.45 16.30
CA GLU A 29 6.49 -19.95 17.52
C GLU A 29 5.70 -18.81 18.16
N ILE A 30 5.15 -17.91 17.35
CA ILE A 30 4.29 -16.82 17.84
C ILE A 30 3.03 -17.41 18.48
N ALA A 31 2.34 -18.29 17.77
CA ALA A 31 1.07 -18.89 18.18
C ALA A 31 1.18 -19.77 19.42
N LYS A 32 2.19 -20.65 19.44
CA LYS A 32 2.29 -21.75 20.41
C LYS A 32 3.23 -21.46 21.58
N VAL A 33 4.12 -20.47 21.45
CA VAL A 33 5.07 -20.12 22.50
C VAL A 33 4.86 -18.67 22.95
N VAL A 34 5.07 -17.69 22.08
CA VAL A 34 5.11 -16.28 22.50
C VAL A 34 3.77 -15.83 23.08
N MET A 35 2.66 -16.07 22.37
CA MET A 35 1.34 -15.61 22.82
C MET A 35 0.87 -16.23 24.14
N VAL A 36 1.29 -17.45 24.43
CA VAL A 36 0.77 -18.23 25.57
C VAL A 36 1.67 -18.15 26.81
N GLU A 37 2.95 -17.83 26.62
CA GLU A 37 3.95 -17.73 27.69
C GLU A 37 4.31 -16.28 28.06
N ALA A 38 4.18 -15.32 27.13
CA ALA A 38 4.53 -13.93 27.39
C ALA A 38 3.37 -13.19 28.08
N ASP A 39 3.32 -13.27 29.41
CA ASP A 39 2.31 -12.57 30.23
C ASP A 39 2.83 -11.33 30.97
N TYR A 40 4.14 -11.17 31.12
CA TYR A 40 4.80 -10.03 31.77
C TYR A 40 6.06 -9.56 31.03
N GLU A 41 6.43 -8.28 31.20
CA GLU A 41 7.71 -7.73 30.70
C GLU A 41 8.85 -7.80 31.73
N THR A 42 8.93 -8.88 32.50
CA THR A 42 10.07 -9.11 33.38
C THR A 42 11.18 -9.85 32.64
N GLU A 43 12.43 -9.65 33.05
CA GLU A 43 13.57 -10.42 32.52
C GLU A 43 13.36 -11.93 32.67
N ALA A 44 12.79 -12.37 33.80
CA ALA A 44 12.50 -13.79 34.02
C ALA A 44 11.47 -14.35 33.02
N CYS A 45 10.41 -13.59 32.70
CA CYS A 45 9.45 -13.97 31.67
C CYS A 45 10.12 -14.00 30.29
N TYR A 46 10.90 -12.97 29.95
CA TYR A 46 11.61 -12.89 28.69
C TYR A 46 12.55 -14.08 28.46
N GLU A 47 13.44 -14.38 29.42
CA GLU A 47 14.37 -15.51 29.33
C GLU A 47 13.64 -16.85 29.26
N LYS A 48 12.52 -17.00 29.99
CA LYS A 48 11.66 -18.18 29.88
C LYS A 48 11.09 -18.34 28.46
N VAL A 49 10.62 -17.25 27.83
CA VAL A 49 10.10 -17.31 26.46
C VAL A 49 11.21 -17.65 25.47
N VAL A 50 12.38 -17.02 25.57
CA VAL A 50 13.54 -17.34 24.71
C VAL A 50 13.92 -18.82 24.84
N ALA A 51 14.01 -19.35 26.06
CA ALA A 51 14.30 -20.76 26.30
C ALA A 51 13.23 -21.68 25.68
N LYS A 52 11.94 -21.36 25.85
CA LYS A 52 10.86 -22.14 25.25
C LYS A 52 10.87 -22.10 23.73
N ILE A 53 11.25 -20.98 23.11
CA ILE A 53 11.44 -20.90 21.65
C ILE A 53 12.53 -21.89 21.21
N GLN A 54 13.68 -21.94 21.88
CA GLN A 54 14.75 -22.89 21.52
C GLN A 54 14.32 -24.36 21.69
N ILE A 55 13.60 -24.67 22.76
CA ILE A 55 13.04 -26.02 22.97
C ILE A 55 12.04 -26.35 21.87
N PHE A 56 11.16 -25.42 21.51
CA PHE A 56 10.18 -25.61 20.44
C PHE A 56 10.86 -25.79 19.08
N ARG A 57 11.92 -25.05 18.76
CA ARG A 57 12.73 -25.28 17.55
C ARG A 57 13.33 -26.68 17.49
N SER A 58 13.68 -27.24 18.64
CA SER A 58 14.33 -28.56 18.73
C SER A 58 13.34 -29.73 18.69
N PHE A 59 12.15 -29.56 19.29
CA PHE A 59 11.21 -30.66 19.55
C PHE A 59 9.81 -30.44 18.96
N GLY A 60 9.54 -29.27 18.36
CA GLY A 60 8.24 -28.89 17.82
C GLY A 60 7.12 -29.04 18.84
N ASP A 61 5.97 -29.56 18.38
CA ASP A 61 4.78 -29.75 19.21
C ASP A 61 4.99 -30.71 20.40
N ALA A 62 6.01 -31.58 20.37
CA ALA A 62 6.32 -32.46 21.49
C ALA A 62 6.86 -31.71 22.73
N SER A 63 7.23 -30.44 22.57
CA SER A 63 7.63 -29.56 23.69
C SER A 63 6.47 -28.90 24.43
N LEU A 64 5.24 -29.01 23.90
CA LEU A 64 4.06 -28.38 24.48
C LEU A 64 3.54 -29.19 25.66
N ASP A 65 2.86 -28.50 26.59
CA ASP A 65 2.21 -29.16 27.73
C ASP A 65 1.19 -30.21 27.23
N SER A 66 1.05 -31.33 27.94
CA SER A 66 0.14 -32.41 27.51
C SER A 66 -1.34 -31.99 27.43
N ASP A 67 -1.72 -30.94 28.16
CA ASP A 67 -3.06 -30.35 28.19
C ASP A 67 -3.19 -29.08 27.33
N PHE A 68 -2.18 -28.74 26.51
CA PHE A 68 -2.09 -27.48 25.76
C PHE A 68 -3.37 -27.15 24.97
N LEU A 69 -3.90 -28.12 24.22
CA LEU A 69 -5.08 -27.94 23.38
C LEU A 69 -6.34 -27.61 24.19
N GLN A 70 -6.45 -28.15 25.41
CA GLN A 70 -7.57 -27.86 26.30
C GLN A 70 -7.40 -26.47 26.94
N LYS A 71 -6.18 -26.15 27.36
CA LYS A 71 -5.82 -24.90 28.04
C LYS A 71 -5.99 -23.67 27.13
N TYR A 72 -5.73 -23.82 25.83
CA TYR A 72 -5.78 -22.73 24.84
C TYR A 72 -6.88 -22.93 23.78
N ALA A 73 -7.90 -23.71 24.11
CA ALA A 73 -9.06 -23.92 23.26
C ALA A 73 -9.78 -22.58 22.93
N PRO A 74 -10.44 -22.49 21.75
CA PRO A 74 -11.22 -21.31 21.40
C PRO A 74 -12.31 -21.02 22.43
N SER A 75 -12.55 -19.73 22.73
CA SER A 75 -13.62 -19.31 23.64
C SER A 75 -15.03 -19.52 23.08
N LYS A 76 -15.16 -19.81 21.77
CA LYS A 76 -16.41 -20.11 21.07
C LYS A 76 -16.19 -21.36 20.22
N GLY A 77 -16.93 -22.44 20.51
CA GLY A 77 -16.82 -23.74 19.82
C GLY A 77 -15.87 -24.73 20.52
N GLY A 78 -15.88 -25.98 20.07
CA GLY A 78 -14.95 -27.02 20.53
C GLY A 78 -13.62 -26.99 19.76
N VAL A 79 -12.62 -27.72 20.26
CA VAL A 79 -11.33 -27.88 19.56
C VAL A 79 -11.56 -28.63 18.24
N ASN A 80 -11.22 -28.00 17.12
CA ASN A 80 -11.22 -28.66 15.83
C ASN A 80 -9.98 -29.55 15.72
N LEU A 81 -10.13 -30.86 15.93
CA LEU A 81 -9.01 -31.80 15.87
C LEU A 81 -8.33 -31.88 14.49
N ALA A 82 -9.00 -31.47 13.41
CA ALA A 82 -8.40 -31.38 12.08
C ALA A 82 -7.49 -30.15 11.92
N ASN A 83 -7.67 -29.12 12.75
CA ASN A 83 -6.80 -27.94 12.81
C ASN A 83 -6.70 -27.44 14.27
N PRO A 84 -5.97 -28.18 15.13
CA PRO A 84 -6.05 -28.01 16.58
C PRO A 84 -5.48 -26.67 17.08
N TYR A 85 -4.70 -25.97 16.25
CA TYR A 85 -4.06 -24.69 16.57
C TYR A 85 -4.58 -23.52 15.73
N GLY A 86 -5.59 -23.74 14.88
CA GLY A 86 -6.03 -22.75 13.88
C GLY A 86 -6.34 -21.39 14.47
N ASN A 87 -7.05 -21.34 15.61
CA ASN A 87 -7.38 -20.10 16.30
C ASN A 87 -6.12 -19.33 16.77
N LEU A 88 -5.09 -20.03 17.25
CA LEU A 88 -3.85 -19.40 17.70
C LEU A 88 -3.05 -18.90 16.51
N LYS A 89 -3.01 -19.67 15.41
CA LYS A 89 -2.36 -19.27 14.16
C LYS A 89 -3.01 -18.05 13.52
N ASP A 90 -4.33 -17.96 13.50
CA ASP A 90 -5.05 -16.79 12.97
C ASP A 90 -4.70 -15.51 13.74
N ILE A 91 -4.60 -15.60 15.07
CA ILE A 91 -4.20 -14.47 15.92
C ILE A 91 -2.72 -14.15 15.71
N ALA A 92 -1.84 -15.16 15.62
CA ALA A 92 -0.42 -14.97 15.35
C ALA A 92 -0.18 -14.28 14.00
N ASN A 93 -0.88 -14.71 12.95
CA ASN A 93 -0.86 -14.08 11.63
C ASN A 93 -1.33 -12.63 11.72
N THR A 94 -2.41 -12.37 12.48
CA THR A 94 -2.91 -11.00 12.70
C THR A 94 -1.86 -10.13 13.40
N ILE A 95 -1.20 -10.63 14.44
CA ILE A 95 -0.13 -9.90 15.15
C ILE A 95 1.06 -9.64 14.22
N ALA A 96 1.46 -10.62 13.41
CA ALA A 96 2.53 -10.45 12.43
C ALA A 96 2.17 -9.36 11.41
N ASN A 97 0.96 -9.38 10.83
CA ASN A 97 0.48 -8.35 9.90
C ASN A 97 0.54 -6.94 10.50
N TRP A 98 0.12 -6.78 11.77
CA TRP A 98 0.20 -5.48 12.45
C TRP A 98 1.63 -5.02 12.66
N LEU A 99 2.57 -5.93 12.93
CA LEU A 99 3.99 -5.59 13.05
C LEU A 99 4.59 -5.23 11.68
N GLU A 100 4.21 -5.93 10.61
CA GLU A 100 4.60 -5.62 9.23
C GLU A 100 4.11 -4.24 8.78
N TYR A 101 2.88 -3.87 9.17
CA TYR A 101 2.32 -2.56 8.88
C TYR A 101 3.16 -1.40 9.46
N THR A 102 3.88 -1.64 10.56
CA THR A 102 4.80 -0.64 11.13
C THR A 102 6.10 -0.46 10.35
N GLN A 103 6.38 -1.36 9.39
CA GLN A 103 7.64 -1.43 8.64
C GLN A 103 8.89 -1.61 9.52
N LEU A 104 8.76 -2.12 10.75
CA LEU A 104 9.90 -2.44 11.63
C LEU A 104 10.38 -3.88 11.44
N ALA A 105 9.48 -4.77 11.06
CA ALA A 105 9.73 -6.18 10.82
C ALA A 105 8.97 -6.64 9.57
N LYS A 106 9.47 -7.65 8.87
CA LYS A 106 8.81 -8.28 7.72
C LYS A 106 9.01 -9.79 7.77
N ARG A 107 8.01 -10.56 7.33
CA ARG A 107 8.24 -11.96 6.98
C ARG A 107 9.02 -12.05 5.68
N ASP A 108 10.03 -12.89 5.69
CA ASP A 108 10.79 -13.20 4.48
C ASP A 108 9.89 -13.89 3.45
N ASP A 109 10.13 -13.61 2.17
CA ASP A 109 9.29 -14.10 1.09
C ASP A 109 9.58 -15.60 0.80
N GLU A 110 10.76 -16.12 1.17
CA GLU A 110 11.16 -17.51 0.97
C GLU A 110 10.70 -18.43 2.10
N ASP A 111 10.98 -18.06 3.37
CA ASP A 111 10.76 -18.94 4.53
C ASP A 111 9.63 -18.48 5.45
N ARG A 112 9.00 -17.33 5.15
CA ARG A 112 7.89 -16.74 5.91
C ARG A 112 8.22 -16.43 7.37
N MET A 113 9.49 -16.42 7.76
CA MET A 113 9.91 -16.08 9.12
C MET A 113 9.94 -14.57 9.30
N LEU A 114 9.33 -14.09 10.38
CA LEU A 114 9.30 -12.69 10.75
C LEU A 114 10.67 -12.26 11.27
N ARG A 115 11.27 -11.25 10.66
CA ARG A 115 12.59 -10.68 11.02
C ARG A 115 12.50 -9.16 11.11
N LEU A 116 13.41 -8.55 11.87
CA LEU A 116 13.58 -7.09 11.78
C LEU A 116 14.07 -6.71 10.39
N ILE A 117 13.61 -5.58 9.87
CA ILE A 117 14.18 -5.01 8.65
C ILE A 117 15.58 -4.48 8.99
N PRO A 118 16.65 -4.85 8.26
CA PRO A 118 18.03 -4.47 8.62
C PRO A 118 18.23 -2.97 8.84
N ASP A 119 17.64 -2.14 7.97
CA ASP A 119 17.74 -0.68 8.04
C ASP A 119 16.97 -0.05 9.21
N LYS A 120 16.13 -0.84 9.89
CA LYS A 120 15.26 -0.41 10.99
C LYS A 120 15.74 -0.84 12.36
N VAL A 121 16.82 -1.62 12.44
CA VAL A 121 17.39 -2.11 13.71
C VAL A 121 17.68 -0.96 14.69
N THR A 122 18.30 0.12 14.21
CA THR A 122 18.60 1.31 15.05
C THR A 122 17.33 1.97 15.60
N GLU A 123 16.28 2.07 14.78
CA GLU A 123 14.98 2.61 15.19
C GLU A 123 14.32 1.72 16.24
N VAL A 124 14.37 0.40 16.04
CA VAL A 124 13.86 -0.59 16.99
C VAL A 124 14.59 -0.51 18.33
N LEU A 125 15.92 -0.40 18.34
CA LEU A 125 16.71 -0.23 19.57
C LEU A 125 16.33 1.06 20.31
N SER A 126 16.09 2.16 19.58
CA SER A 126 15.60 3.41 20.16
C SER A 126 14.21 3.25 20.78
N ILE A 127 13.29 2.55 20.10
CA ILE A 127 11.97 2.24 20.65
C ILE A 127 12.12 1.42 21.92
N LEU A 128 12.98 0.40 21.92
CA LEU A 128 13.18 -0.48 23.07
C LEU A 128 13.83 0.24 24.26
N ALA A 129 14.67 1.25 24.03
CA ALA A 129 15.30 2.06 25.07
C ALA A 129 14.30 2.88 25.89
N GLU A 130 13.22 3.36 25.28
CA GLU A 130 12.16 4.09 25.99
C GLU A 130 11.05 3.15 26.45
N THR A 131 10.76 3.08 27.76
CA THR A 131 9.66 2.25 28.27
C THR A 131 8.44 3.12 28.59
N PRO A 132 7.40 3.15 27.72
CA PRO A 132 6.19 3.93 28.00
C PRO A 132 5.48 3.36 29.23
N SER A 133 4.66 4.15 29.95
CA SER A 133 3.84 3.61 31.05
C SER A 133 2.84 2.55 30.56
N PHE A 134 2.45 1.59 31.39
CA PHE A 134 1.34 0.70 31.04
C PHE A 134 0.06 1.54 30.87
N ILE A 135 -0.92 0.97 30.17
CA ILE A 135 -2.25 1.56 30.10
C ILE A 135 -2.79 1.65 31.53
N ASP A 136 -2.99 2.89 31.99
CA ASP A 136 -3.58 3.17 33.29
C ASP A 136 -5.09 2.95 33.22
N ARG A 137 -5.66 2.26 34.23
CA ARG A 137 -7.09 1.96 34.37
C ARG A 137 -7.73 1.42 33.07
N PRO A 138 -7.29 0.24 32.57
CA PRO A 138 -7.73 -0.29 31.27
C PRO A 138 -9.23 -0.61 31.21
N GLU A 139 -9.88 -0.80 32.35
CA GLU A 139 -11.33 -0.94 32.49
C GLU A 139 -12.10 0.39 32.33
N GLN A 140 -11.44 1.53 32.49
CA GLN A 140 -12.04 2.86 32.33
C GLN A 140 -11.85 3.34 30.88
N HIS A 141 -12.82 2.99 30.03
CA HIS A 141 -12.77 3.27 28.60
C HIS A 141 -12.51 4.76 28.27
N GLU A 142 -13.04 5.68 29.10
CA GLU A 142 -12.82 7.12 28.97
C GLU A 142 -11.36 7.53 29.21
N VAL A 143 -10.69 6.94 30.20
CA VAL A 143 -9.27 7.22 30.50
C VAL A 143 -8.39 6.71 29.37
N TYR A 144 -8.72 5.53 28.82
CA TYR A 144 -8.05 4.96 27.66
C TYR A 144 -8.19 5.85 26.42
N GLN A 145 -9.42 6.22 26.06
CA GLN A 145 -9.68 7.08 24.89
C GLN A 145 -9.02 8.45 25.00
N ARG A 146 -9.01 9.06 26.19
CA ARG A 146 -8.36 10.36 26.42
C ARG A 146 -6.84 10.31 26.25
N LYS A 147 -6.21 9.20 26.65
CA LYS A 147 -4.74 9.07 26.65
C LYS A 147 -4.20 8.50 25.33
N PHE A 148 -4.96 7.64 24.65
CA PHE A 148 -4.51 6.88 23.48
C PHE A 148 -5.41 7.01 22.24
N GLY A 149 -6.55 7.69 22.35
CA GLY A 149 -7.49 7.96 21.24
C GLY A 149 -7.29 9.33 20.57
N LEU A 150 -6.15 9.98 20.81
CA LEU A 150 -5.77 11.23 20.16
C LEU A 150 -5.04 10.94 18.85
N ASP A 151 -5.27 11.80 17.85
CA ASP A 151 -4.50 11.81 16.60
C ASP A 151 -2.99 11.97 16.91
N PRO A 152 -2.08 11.30 16.16
CA PRO A 152 -0.61 11.40 16.33
C PRO A 152 -0.04 12.82 16.46
N LYS A 153 -0.76 13.84 15.96
CA LYS A 153 -0.35 15.26 16.04
C LYS A 153 -0.73 15.99 17.34
N HIS A 154 -1.43 15.35 18.28
CA HIS A 154 -1.93 16.00 19.51
C HIS A 154 -1.38 15.36 20.78
N ARG A 155 -0.71 16.16 21.64
CA ARG A 155 -0.04 15.70 22.87
C ARG A 155 -0.81 15.94 24.19
N LYS A 156 -1.96 16.63 24.16
CA LYS A 156 -2.79 16.91 25.36
C LYS A 156 -4.27 17.03 25.01
N ASP A 157 -5.13 16.47 25.85
CA ASP A 157 -6.59 16.61 25.75
C ASP A 157 -7.08 17.74 26.67
N THR A 158 -7.62 18.82 26.10
CA THR A 158 -8.17 19.99 26.81
C THR A 158 -9.69 19.93 27.01
N ARG A 159 -10.34 18.76 26.89
CA ARG A 159 -11.81 18.64 26.90
C ARG A 159 -12.41 18.43 28.30
N HIS A 160 -13.32 19.33 28.70
CA HIS A 160 -14.21 19.21 29.86
C HIS A 160 -15.38 18.23 29.55
N LEU A 161 -15.60 17.23 30.42
CA LEU A 161 -16.56 16.13 30.20
C LEU A 161 -17.98 16.36 30.75
N ALA A 162 -18.29 17.54 31.30
CA ALA A 162 -19.67 17.89 31.68
C ALA A 162 -20.55 18.23 30.45
N GLU A 163 -19.95 18.33 29.27
CA GLU A 163 -20.61 18.57 27.98
C GLU A 163 -20.23 17.46 27.00
N THR A 164 -20.62 16.22 27.27
CA THR A 164 -20.64 15.20 26.23
C THR A 164 -21.68 15.62 25.19
N GLN A 165 -21.23 16.19 24.06
CA GLN A 165 -22.10 16.25 22.90
C GLN A 165 -22.47 14.81 22.54
N PRO A 166 -23.76 14.43 22.56
CA PRO A 166 -24.19 13.10 22.17
C PRO A 166 -23.66 12.80 20.77
N ILE A 167 -23.31 11.53 20.47
CA ILE A 167 -22.98 11.12 19.10
C ILE A 167 -24.17 11.51 18.24
N THR A 168 -24.01 12.61 17.51
CA THR A 168 -25.10 13.18 16.73
C THR A 168 -25.27 12.35 15.47
N ALA A 169 -26.48 12.32 14.92
CA ALA A 169 -26.73 11.72 13.61
C ALA A 169 -25.76 12.27 12.54
N LYS A 170 -25.37 13.55 12.68
CA LYS A 170 -24.36 14.20 11.84
C LYS A 170 -23.00 13.51 11.91
N MET A 171 -22.49 13.19 13.11
CA MET A 171 -21.20 12.50 13.25
C MET A 171 -21.19 11.11 12.60
N ILE A 172 -22.30 10.37 12.70
CA ILE A 172 -22.44 9.05 12.07
C ILE A 172 -22.49 9.19 10.54
N ALA A 173 -23.21 10.19 10.04
CA ALA A 173 -23.26 10.49 8.61
C ALA A 173 -21.87 10.85 8.06
N GLU A 174 -21.14 11.74 8.74
CA GLU A 174 -19.78 12.13 8.36
C GLU A 174 -18.82 10.92 8.30
N GLN A 175 -18.91 9.97 9.25
CA GLN A 175 -18.09 8.76 9.21
C GLN A 175 -18.41 7.86 8.02
N LYS A 176 -19.70 7.68 7.69
CA LYS A 176 -20.14 6.89 6.54
C LYS A 176 -19.70 7.53 5.22
N ILE A 177 -19.85 8.86 5.10
CA ILE A 177 -19.35 9.66 3.97
C ILE A 177 -17.83 9.49 3.84
N LYS A 178 -17.09 9.59 4.96
CA LYS A 178 -15.64 9.40 4.98
C LYS A 178 -15.23 8.02 4.47
N LYS A 179 -15.90 6.96 4.94
CA LYS A 179 -15.60 5.58 4.54
C LYS A 179 -15.84 5.35 3.05
N ALA A 180 -16.99 5.82 2.54
CA ALA A 180 -17.33 5.72 1.13
C ALA A 180 -16.30 6.48 0.27
N PHE A 181 -15.95 7.70 0.68
CA PHE A 181 -14.96 8.52 -0.02
C PHE A 181 -13.57 7.88 -0.07
N ILE A 182 -13.09 7.31 1.03
CA ILE A 182 -11.79 6.60 1.05
C ILE A 182 -11.84 5.41 0.08
N GLY A 183 -12.91 4.62 0.10
CA GLY A 183 -13.08 3.48 -0.81
C GLY A 183 -13.07 3.89 -2.29
N GLU A 184 -13.64 5.05 -2.62
CA GLU A 184 -13.57 5.61 -3.97
C GLU A 184 -12.19 6.17 -4.31
N SER A 185 -11.52 6.83 -3.36
CA SER A 185 -10.18 7.41 -3.55
C SER A 185 -9.09 6.38 -3.83
N LEU A 186 -9.32 5.11 -3.48
CA LEU A 186 -8.41 4.00 -3.83
C LEU A 186 -8.57 3.58 -5.29
N LYS A 187 -9.78 3.70 -5.85
CA LYS A 187 -10.12 3.20 -7.19
C LYS A 187 -9.92 4.22 -8.30
N LYS A 188 -9.97 5.50 -7.96
CA LYS A 188 -9.80 6.62 -8.87
C LYS A 188 -9.04 7.75 -8.18
N PRO A 189 -8.16 8.45 -8.90
CA PRO A 189 -7.48 9.61 -8.35
C PRO A 189 -8.51 10.74 -8.14
N ILE A 190 -8.52 11.30 -6.94
CA ILE A 190 -9.40 12.43 -6.59
C ILE A 190 -8.50 13.61 -6.22
N ALA A 191 -8.24 14.51 -7.18
CA ALA A 191 -7.44 15.71 -6.96
C ALA A 191 -8.25 16.85 -6.29
N ARG A 192 -9.58 16.86 -6.49
CA ARG A 192 -10.49 17.85 -5.90
C ARG A 192 -11.89 17.26 -5.73
N ILE A 193 -12.69 17.92 -4.91
CA ILE A 193 -14.12 17.58 -4.76
C ILE A 193 -14.89 18.16 -5.95
N THR A 194 -15.55 17.28 -6.70
CA THR A 194 -16.40 17.59 -7.86
C THR A 194 -17.84 17.15 -7.60
N SER A 195 -18.79 17.64 -8.41
CA SER A 195 -20.18 17.17 -8.36
C SER A 195 -20.28 15.66 -8.59
N GLU A 196 -19.50 15.11 -9.52
CA GLU A 196 -19.49 13.67 -9.83
C GLU A 196 -19.09 12.80 -8.64
N ILE A 197 -18.06 13.20 -7.86
CA ILE A 197 -17.71 12.44 -6.66
C ILE A 197 -18.79 12.60 -5.59
N VAL A 198 -19.37 13.79 -5.44
CA VAL A 198 -20.49 14.01 -4.51
C VAL A 198 -21.66 13.08 -4.86
N ASP A 199 -22.06 12.99 -6.13
CA ASP A 199 -23.14 12.13 -6.60
C ASP A 199 -22.88 10.64 -6.33
N ILE A 200 -21.64 10.20 -6.54
CA ILE A 200 -21.24 8.81 -6.24
C ILE A 200 -21.36 8.51 -4.74
N ILE A 201 -20.92 9.43 -3.88
CA ILE A 201 -21.00 9.24 -2.43
C ILE A 201 -22.46 9.32 -1.95
N ILE A 202 -23.29 10.17 -2.55
CA ILE A 202 -24.74 10.20 -2.30
C ILE A 202 -25.34 8.83 -2.65
N ALA A 203 -25.05 8.29 -3.83
CA ALA A 203 -25.57 6.99 -4.27
C ALA A 203 -25.15 5.84 -3.33
N GLN A 204 -23.93 5.88 -2.78
CA GLN A 204 -23.44 4.85 -1.86
C GLN A 204 -23.97 4.97 -0.43
N THR A 205 -24.23 6.20 0.04
CA THR A 205 -24.50 6.46 1.46
C THR A 205 -25.95 6.84 1.75
N GLY A 206 -26.69 7.34 0.76
CA GLY A 206 -28.07 7.80 0.87
C GLY A 206 -28.25 9.15 1.58
N PHE A 207 -27.17 9.90 1.82
CA PHE A 207 -27.23 11.23 2.46
C PHE A 207 -27.51 12.35 1.46
N ASP A 208 -28.01 13.49 1.95
CA ASP A 208 -28.30 14.65 1.12
C ASP A 208 -27.02 15.29 0.54
N ALA A 209 -27.16 15.87 -0.65
CA ALA A 209 -26.02 16.41 -1.40
C ALA A 209 -25.24 17.48 -0.64
N LYS A 210 -25.95 18.36 0.06
CA LYS A 210 -25.35 19.46 0.81
C LYS A 210 -24.48 18.94 1.95
N LEU A 211 -24.97 17.97 2.72
CA LEU A 211 -24.20 17.35 3.80
C LEU A 211 -22.96 16.62 3.27
N VAL A 212 -23.09 15.89 2.16
CA VAL A 212 -21.97 15.19 1.53
C VAL A 212 -20.91 16.19 1.07
N GLU A 213 -21.29 17.19 0.29
CA GLU A 213 -20.38 18.21 -0.25
C GLU A 213 -19.66 19.00 0.85
N GLU A 214 -20.39 19.52 1.84
CA GLU A 214 -19.81 20.26 2.97
C GLU A 214 -18.84 19.39 3.79
N THR A 215 -19.16 18.11 3.97
CA THR A 215 -18.28 17.17 4.68
C THR A 215 -17.00 16.91 3.91
N LEU A 216 -17.10 16.66 2.59
CA LEU A 216 -15.96 16.36 1.74
C LEU A 216 -15.03 17.57 1.58
N LEU A 217 -15.57 18.77 1.32
CA LEU A 217 -14.78 20.00 1.22
C LEU A 217 -14.05 20.32 2.53
N ARG A 218 -14.66 20.03 3.68
CA ARG A 218 -14.05 20.26 4.99
C ARG A 218 -12.95 19.24 5.33
N LEU A 219 -13.17 17.96 5.06
CA LEU A 219 -12.24 16.88 5.44
C LEU A 219 -11.13 16.66 4.40
N TYR A 220 -11.43 16.90 3.13
CA TYR A 220 -10.57 16.64 1.98
C TYR A 220 -10.56 17.83 1.02
N PRO A 221 -10.17 19.03 1.48
CA PRO A 221 -10.21 20.26 0.67
C PRO A 221 -9.37 20.17 -0.62
N HIS A 222 -8.37 19.29 -0.64
CA HIS A 222 -7.47 19.02 -1.77
C HIS A 222 -7.64 17.59 -2.32
N GLY A 223 -8.81 16.98 -2.12
CA GLY A 223 -9.04 15.59 -2.51
C GLY A 223 -8.24 14.57 -1.68
N ALA A 224 -8.00 13.40 -2.27
CA ALA A 224 -7.30 12.26 -1.64
C ALA A 224 -6.51 11.44 -2.66
N ILE A 225 -5.74 12.12 -3.51
CA ILE A 225 -4.94 11.50 -4.57
C ILE A 225 -3.90 10.50 -4.04
N GLY A 226 -3.35 10.72 -2.83
CA GLY A 226 -2.33 9.85 -2.23
C GLY A 226 -2.79 8.41 -2.00
N SER A 227 -4.07 8.20 -1.69
CA SER A 227 -4.65 6.85 -1.54
C SER A 227 -4.54 6.06 -2.85
N PHE A 228 -4.90 6.70 -3.96
CA PHE A 228 -4.77 6.12 -5.29
C PHE A 228 -3.30 5.85 -5.64
N MET A 229 -2.39 6.77 -5.33
CA MET A 229 -0.95 6.58 -5.61
C MET A 229 -0.36 5.39 -4.85
N THR A 230 -0.86 5.11 -3.65
CA THR A 230 -0.43 3.95 -2.85
C THR A 230 -0.84 2.65 -3.54
N GLU A 231 -2.11 2.53 -3.94
CA GLU A 231 -2.59 1.37 -4.70
C GLU A 231 -1.86 1.23 -6.06
N TYR A 232 -1.67 2.35 -6.77
CA TYR A 232 -0.96 2.39 -8.04
C TYR A 232 0.48 1.90 -7.94
N PHE A 233 1.16 2.25 -6.84
CA PHE A 233 2.48 1.74 -6.53
C PHE A 233 2.45 0.22 -6.34
N GLU A 234 1.54 -0.30 -5.51
CA GLU A 234 1.44 -1.74 -5.25
C GLU A 234 1.18 -2.56 -6.53
N LEU A 235 0.29 -2.09 -7.41
CA LEU A 235 -0.03 -2.73 -8.68
C LEU A 235 1.20 -2.98 -9.57
N ALA A 236 2.22 -2.12 -9.48
CA ALA A 236 3.45 -2.24 -10.25
C ALA A 236 4.36 -3.39 -9.79
N PHE A 237 4.13 -3.95 -8.59
CA PHE A 237 4.96 -4.99 -7.96
C PHE A 237 4.23 -6.33 -7.78
N LYS A 238 2.93 -6.42 -8.07
CA LYS A 238 2.12 -7.64 -7.88
C LYS A 238 2.23 -8.68 -9.01
N GLY A 239 3.07 -8.46 -10.03
CA GLY A 239 3.26 -9.41 -11.13
C GLY A 239 2.08 -9.44 -12.11
N SER A 240 1.97 -10.52 -12.91
CA SER A 240 0.99 -10.63 -13.99
C SER A 240 -0.47 -10.72 -13.56
N ASP A 241 -0.73 -11.14 -12.31
CA ASP A 241 -2.08 -11.43 -11.82
C ASP A 241 -2.96 -10.18 -11.71
N GLU A 242 -2.35 -9.00 -11.54
CA GLU A 242 -3.04 -7.70 -11.48
C GLU A 242 -2.60 -6.72 -12.58
N ALA A 243 -1.95 -7.21 -13.65
CA ALA A 243 -1.45 -6.36 -14.75
C ALA A 243 -2.56 -5.48 -15.37
N THR A 244 -3.73 -6.07 -15.63
CA THR A 244 -4.89 -5.35 -16.16
C THR A 244 -5.35 -4.18 -15.27
N GLU A 245 -5.28 -4.32 -13.95
CA GLU A 245 -5.68 -3.24 -13.04
C GLU A 245 -4.62 -2.13 -13.02
N PHE A 246 -3.34 -2.46 -13.18
CA PHE A 246 -2.26 -1.49 -13.35
C PHE A 246 -2.43 -0.64 -14.62
N GLU A 247 -2.84 -1.27 -15.72
CA GLU A 247 -3.12 -0.61 -17.01
C GLU A 247 -4.32 0.35 -16.87
N LYS A 248 -5.43 -0.11 -16.28
CA LYS A 248 -6.61 0.74 -16.02
C LYS A 248 -6.31 1.91 -15.09
N ALA A 249 -5.51 1.67 -14.05
CA ALA A 249 -5.10 2.72 -13.13
C ALA A 249 -4.23 3.77 -13.85
N THR A 250 -3.35 3.33 -14.75
CA THR A 250 -2.55 4.24 -15.59
C THR A 250 -3.43 5.11 -16.50
N ALA A 251 -4.42 4.52 -17.17
CA ALA A 251 -5.36 5.29 -17.99
C ALA A 251 -6.12 6.35 -17.15
N LYS A 252 -6.60 5.98 -15.96
CA LYS A 252 -7.27 6.92 -15.04
C LYS A 252 -6.33 8.04 -14.57
N LEU A 253 -5.07 7.71 -14.31
CA LEU A 253 -4.07 8.69 -13.88
C LEU A 253 -3.89 9.79 -14.93
N PHE A 254 -3.59 9.41 -16.18
CA PHE A 254 -3.41 10.37 -17.26
C PHE A 254 -4.70 11.12 -17.60
N GLY A 255 -5.85 10.45 -17.53
CA GLY A 255 -7.13 11.08 -17.84
C GLY A 255 -7.60 12.09 -16.80
N THR A 256 -7.64 11.67 -15.53
CA THR A 256 -8.24 12.48 -14.46
C THR A 256 -7.27 13.51 -13.89
N VAL A 257 -5.98 13.18 -13.78
CA VAL A 257 -4.99 14.07 -13.16
C VAL A 257 -4.33 14.95 -14.21
N MET A 258 -3.90 14.35 -15.32
CA MET A 258 -3.13 15.09 -16.33
C MET A 258 -4.03 15.73 -17.40
N GLY A 259 -5.26 15.24 -17.59
CA GLY A 259 -6.24 15.84 -18.49
C GLY A 259 -6.20 15.33 -19.93
N PHE A 260 -5.53 14.21 -20.18
CA PHE A 260 -5.56 13.55 -21.50
C PHE A 260 -6.91 12.86 -21.75
N ASP A 261 -7.30 12.66 -23.01
CA ASP A 261 -8.25 11.57 -23.32
C ASP A 261 -7.44 10.27 -23.31
N ALA A 262 -7.55 9.54 -22.19
CA ALA A 262 -6.77 8.35 -21.90
C ALA A 262 -7.65 7.09 -21.90
N ARG A 263 -7.27 6.09 -22.69
CA ARG A 263 -8.07 4.88 -22.92
C ARG A 263 -7.24 3.63 -22.69
N HIS A 264 -7.77 2.69 -21.89
CA HIS A 264 -7.23 1.34 -21.78
C HIS A 264 -7.64 0.52 -23.00
N ILE A 265 -6.68 0.17 -23.85
CA ILE A 265 -6.91 -0.52 -25.13
C ILE A 265 -6.23 -1.89 -25.23
N GLY A 266 -5.43 -2.27 -24.24
CA GLY A 266 -4.76 -3.59 -24.16
C GLY A 266 -5.66 -4.81 -24.44
N PRO A 267 -6.95 -4.85 -24.03
CA PRO A 267 -7.84 -5.98 -24.32
C PRO A 267 -8.09 -6.27 -25.82
N ILE A 268 -7.80 -5.33 -26.72
CA ILE A 268 -7.91 -5.54 -28.18
C ILE A 268 -6.89 -6.59 -28.66
N GLY A 269 -5.78 -6.75 -27.92
CA GLY A 269 -4.68 -7.63 -28.28
C GLY A 269 -3.77 -7.03 -29.35
N LEU A 270 -2.48 -7.32 -29.28
CA LEU A 270 -1.44 -6.72 -30.15
C LEU A 270 -1.51 -5.18 -30.21
N THR A 271 -1.94 -4.58 -29.11
CA THR A 271 -2.07 -3.14 -28.88
C THR A 271 -1.26 -2.78 -27.63
N PRO A 272 -0.83 -1.51 -27.49
CA PRO A 272 -0.29 -1.04 -26.23
C PRO A 272 -1.38 -1.05 -25.15
N ASP A 273 -1.00 -0.87 -23.90
CA ASP A 273 -1.97 -0.95 -22.81
C ASP A 273 -2.86 0.29 -22.75
N VAL A 274 -2.27 1.48 -22.92
CA VAL A 274 -2.99 2.76 -22.85
C VAL A 274 -2.67 3.63 -24.06
N LEU A 275 -3.72 4.22 -24.64
CA LEU A 275 -3.65 5.27 -25.65
C LEU A 275 -3.96 6.62 -24.99
N LEU A 276 -3.14 7.63 -25.24
CA LEU A 276 -3.35 9.01 -24.82
C LEU A 276 -3.59 9.89 -26.03
N LEU A 277 -4.60 10.76 -25.96
CA LEU A 277 -4.87 11.78 -26.95
C LEU A 277 -4.82 13.16 -26.28
N SER A 278 -4.08 14.07 -26.90
CA SER A 278 -4.03 15.48 -26.55
C SER A 278 -4.52 16.30 -27.73
N ASP A 279 -5.83 16.60 -27.76
CA ASP A 279 -6.41 17.44 -28.81
C ASP A 279 -5.82 18.85 -28.78
N PHE A 280 -5.57 19.39 -27.58
CA PHE A 280 -5.04 20.74 -27.38
C PHE A 280 -3.61 20.91 -27.92
N GLU A 281 -2.76 19.89 -27.75
CA GLU A 281 -1.36 19.92 -28.24
C GLU A 281 -1.17 19.17 -29.56
N GLY A 282 -2.24 18.59 -30.11
CA GLY A 282 -2.23 17.97 -31.42
C GLY A 282 -1.41 16.69 -31.53
N PHE A 283 -1.41 15.82 -30.52
CA PHE A 283 -0.68 14.54 -30.58
C PHE A 283 -1.38 13.37 -29.88
N SER A 284 -0.99 12.16 -30.28
CA SER A 284 -1.29 10.92 -29.57
C SER A 284 -0.02 10.30 -28.97
N ALA A 285 -0.17 9.46 -27.96
CA ALA A 285 0.93 8.72 -27.34
C ALA A 285 0.47 7.36 -26.85
N ILE A 286 1.40 6.42 -26.73
CA ILE A 286 1.10 5.06 -26.27
C ILE A 286 1.93 4.68 -25.05
N ILE A 287 1.32 3.95 -24.13
CA ILE A 287 1.96 3.49 -22.90
C ILE A 287 1.78 2.00 -22.77
N ASP A 288 2.85 1.34 -22.37
CA ASP A 288 2.92 -0.09 -22.09
C ASP A 288 3.38 -0.30 -20.62
N ASN A 289 2.49 -0.84 -19.82
CA ASN A 289 2.66 -1.11 -18.40
C ASN A 289 3.34 -2.47 -18.20
N LYS A 290 4.24 -2.53 -17.21
CA LYS A 290 4.99 -3.74 -16.89
C LYS A 290 5.13 -3.87 -15.37
N ALA A 291 4.34 -4.77 -14.79
CA ALA A 291 4.33 -5.06 -13.36
C ALA A 291 5.58 -5.88 -12.92
N TYR A 292 6.76 -5.28 -13.06
CA TYR A 292 8.05 -5.85 -12.74
C TYR A 292 8.88 -4.86 -11.92
N SER A 293 9.55 -5.35 -10.88
CA SER A 293 10.49 -4.55 -10.06
C SER A 293 11.76 -4.15 -10.83
N ARG A 294 12.15 -4.95 -11.84
CA ARG A 294 13.32 -4.70 -12.69
C ARG A 294 13.06 -5.16 -14.13
N TYR A 295 12.36 -4.33 -14.89
CA TYR A 295 12.00 -4.60 -16.29
C TYR A 295 13.16 -4.36 -17.26
N SER A 296 13.24 -5.20 -18.29
CA SER A 296 14.04 -4.97 -19.50
C SER A 296 13.22 -5.36 -20.72
N ILE A 297 13.40 -4.66 -21.83
CA ILE A 297 12.68 -4.92 -23.07
C ILE A 297 13.24 -6.20 -23.69
N SER A 298 12.45 -7.27 -23.70
CA SER A 298 12.80 -8.52 -24.39
C SER A 298 12.69 -8.33 -25.91
N ASN A 299 13.27 -9.23 -26.70
CA ASN A 299 13.10 -9.19 -28.16
C ASN A 299 11.61 -9.27 -28.58
N ASP A 300 10.79 -10.03 -27.85
CA ASP A 300 9.35 -10.09 -28.10
C ASP A 300 8.69 -8.72 -27.85
N HIS A 301 8.95 -8.10 -26.70
CA HIS A 301 8.40 -6.79 -26.37
C HIS A 301 8.89 -5.68 -27.31
N HIS A 302 10.15 -5.75 -27.74
CA HIS A 302 10.70 -4.86 -28.76
C HIS A 302 9.90 -4.98 -30.07
N ASN A 303 9.73 -6.21 -30.56
CA ASN A 303 9.00 -6.47 -31.80
C ASN A 303 7.54 -6.04 -31.71
N ARG A 304 6.88 -6.25 -30.57
CA ARG A 304 5.52 -5.74 -30.34
C ARG A 304 5.46 -4.22 -30.42
N MET A 305 6.33 -3.52 -29.71
CA MET A 305 6.35 -2.05 -29.71
C MET A 305 6.60 -1.51 -31.12
N VAL A 306 7.60 -2.03 -31.84
CA VAL A 306 7.96 -1.56 -33.17
C VAL A 306 6.91 -1.92 -34.21
N HIS A 307 6.58 -3.20 -34.35
CA HIS A 307 5.82 -3.70 -35.50
C HIS A 307 4.33 -3.74 -35.25
N ASN A 308 3.88 -4.00 -34.02
CA ASN A 308 2.45 -4.11 -33.70
C ASN A 308 1.88 -2.79 -33.20
N TYR A 309 2.64 -2.04 -32.39
CA TYR A 309 2.10 -0.84 -31.75
C TYR A 309 2.39 0.38 -32.63
N ILE A 310 3.66 0.75 -32.81
CA ILE A 310 4.04 2.00 -33.49
C ILE A 310 3.74 1.97 -35.00
N ARG A 311 4.08 0.88 -35.70
CA ARG A 311 3.84 0.80 -37.16
C ARG A 311 2.38 0.56 -37.54
N ASN A 312 1.56 0.04 -36.61
CA ASN A 312 0.16 -0.30 -36.88
C ASN A 312 -0.80 0.47 -35.96
N VAL A 313 -0.53 1.76 -35.69
CA VAL A 313 -1.42 2.64 -34.90
C VAL A 313 -2.85 2.60 -35.42
N SER A 314 -3.04 2.54 -36.74
CA SER A 314 -4.35 2.47 -37.40
C SER A 314 -5.24 1.29 -36.94
N ASN A 315 -4.66 0.25 -36.33
CA ASN A 315 -5.45 -0.89 -35.81
C ASN A 315 -6.24 -0.54 -34.55
N TYR A 316 -5.84 0.50 -33.81
CA TYR A 316 -6.43 0.87 -32.53
C TYR A 316 -6.69 2.37 -32.39
N TYR A 317 -6.24 3.18 -33.35
CA TYR A 317 -6.52 4.60 -33.45
C TYR A 317 -6.55 5.04 -34.91
N ASP A 318 -7.71 5.52 -35.36
CA ASP A 318 -7.97 5.99 -36.73
C ASP A 318 -8.09 7.54 -36.83
N GLY A 319 -7.81 8.24 -35.74
CA GLY A 319 -7.89 9.70 -35.69
C GLY A 319 -6.68 10.42 -36.30
N PRO A 320 -6.75 11.76 -36.40
CA PRO A 320 -5.75 12.55 -37.13
C PRO A 320 -4.47 12.85 -36.34
N LEU A 321 -4.41 12.52 -35.05
CA LEU A 321 -3.31 12.95 -34.18
C LEU A 321 -2.06 12.08 -34.36
N PRO A 322 -0.90 12.65 -34.72
CA PRO A 322 0.33 11.89 -34.90
C PRO A 322 0.82 11.30 -33.58
N LEU A 323 1.42 10.11 -33.66
CA LEU A 323 2.06 9.48 -32.50
C LEU A 323 3.36 10.21 -32.15
N ALA A 324 3.35 10.95 -31.05
CA ALA A 324 4.49 11.74 -30.60
C ALA A 324 5.49 10.95 -29.76
N PHE A 325 5.01 10.03 -28.91
CA PHE A 325 5.89 9.19 -28.10
C PHE A 325 5.29 7.84 -27.72
N PHE A 326 6.19 6.92 -27.36
CA PHE A 326 5.87 5.71 -26.61
C PHE A 326 6.54 5.73 -25.22
N SER A 327 5.96 5.05 -24.24
CA SER A 327 6.61 4.89 -22.94
C SER A 327 6.33 3.56 -22.28
N TYR A 328 7.32 3.06 -21.54
CA TYR A 328 7.13 1.97 -20.58
C TYR A 328 6.93 2.52 -19.17
N ILE A 329 5.99 1.95 -18.41
CA ILE A 329 5.85 2.23 -16.96
C ILE A 329 5.98 0.92 -16.18
N ALA A 330 6.92 0.89 -15.23
CA ALA A 330 7.21 -0.30 -14.43
C ALA A 330 7.64 0.05 -12.99
N GLY A 331 7.72 -0.95 -12.12
CA GLY A 331 8.29 -0.77 -10.76
C GLY A 331 9.75 -0.30 -10.79
N GLY A 332 10.53 -0.79 -11.76
CA GLY A 332 11.91 -0.37 -12.01
C GLY A 332 12.48 -0.97 -13.31
N PHE A 333 13.71 -0.60 -13.66
CA PHE A 333 14.34 -1.01 -14.94
C PHE A 333 15.76 -1.56 -14.77
N GLY A 334 16.15 -2.46 -15.67
CA GLY A 334 17.52 -2.94 -15.80
C GLY A 334 18.46 -1.90 -16.43
N SER A 335 19.77 -2.10 -16.27
CA SER A 335 20.81 -1.17 -16.72
C SER A 335 20.82 -0.91 -18.23
N ASN A 336 20.28 -1.83 -19.02
CA ASN A 336 20.30 -1.77 -20.48
C ASN A 336 19.12 -1.00 -21.08
N ILE A 337 18.15 -0.57 -20.27
CA ILE A 337 16.88 0.01 -20.73
C ILE A 337 17.08 1.19 -21.69
N ASN A 338 18.06 2.07 -21.41
CA ASN A 338 18.36 3.22 -22.25
C ASN A 338 18.80 2.83 -23.66
N GLY A 339 19.62 1.78 -23.78
CA GLY A 339 20.04 1.26 -25.08
C GLY A 339 18.88 0.64 -25.84
N GLN A 340 17.99 -0.06 -25.13
CA GLN A 340 16.82 -0.71 -25.72
C GLN A 340 15.78 0.30 -26.23
N ILE A 341 15.53 1.39 -25.50
CA ILE A 341 14.67 2.49 -25.97
C ILE A 341 15.26 3.11 -27.24
N LYS A 342 16.55 3.45 -27.24
CA LYS A 342 17.23 4.03 -28.40
C LYS A 342 17.18 3.14 -29.64
N ALA A 343 17.19 1.81 -29.47
CA ALA A 343 17.02 0.88 -30.58
C ALA A 343 15.64 1.01 -31.23
N ILE A 344 14.56 1.10 -30.43
CA ILE A 344 13.19 1.33 -30.93
C ILE A 344 13.09 2.68 -31.63
N VAL A 345 13.67 3.73 -31.05
CA VAL A 345 13.68 5.09 -31.63
C VAL A 345 14.41 5.09 -32.98
N ALA A 346 15.57 4.44 -33.07
CA ALA A 346 16.34 4.34 -34.31
C ALA A 346 15.57 3.60 -35.42
N GLU A 347 14.74 2.63 -35.07
CA GLU A 347 13.97 1.84 -36.03
C GLU A 347 12.62 2.47 -36.43
N THR A 348 12.01 3.25 -35.54
CA THR A 348 10.66 3.80 -35.76
C THR A 348 10.62 5.30 -35.99
N SER A 349 11.68 6.02 -35.64
CA SER A 349 11.74 7.49 -35.56
C SER A 349 10.72 8.12 -34.59
N VAL A 350 10.02 7.32 -33.79
CA VAL A 350 9.15 7.79 -32.71
C VAL A 350 9.96 7.81 -31.43
N HIS A 351 10.02 8.97 -30.79
CA HIS A 351 10.73 9.15 -29.53
C HIS A 351 10.04 8.37 -28.40
N GLY A 352 10.79 8.01 -27.37
CA GLY A 352 10.17 7.31 -26.26
C GLY A 352 10.99 7.25 -25.00
N SER A 353 10.40 6.67 -23.97
CA SER A 353 11.01 6.67 -22.63
C SER A 353 10.58 5.47 -21.79
N ALA A 354 11.14 5.41 -20.59
CA ALA A 354 10.72 4.52 -19.54
C ALA A 354 10.67 5.29 -18.22
N ILE A 355 9.60 5.17 -17.45
CA ILE A 355 9.46 5.85 -16.17
C ILE A 355 9.07 4.86 -15.07
N SER A 356 9.75 4.95 -13.92
CA SER A 356 9.41 4.12 -12.77
C SER A 356 8.13 4.63 -12.13
N VAL A 357 7.35 3.76 -11.52
CA VAL A 357 6.12 4.19 -10.83
C VAL A 357 6.42 5.20 -9.71
N SER A 358 7.56 5.08 -9.03
CA SER A 358 8.02 6.11 -8.08
C SER A 358 8.18 7.49 -8.73
N ASN A 359 8.80 7.55 -9.92
CA ASN A 359 8.98 8.82 -10.64
C ASN A 359 7.65 9.31 -11.24
N MET A 360 6.74 8.40 -11.63
CA MET A 360 5.40 8.76 -12.07
C MET A 360 4.60 9.44 -10.95
N ILE A 361 4.66 8.90 -9.73
CA ILE A 361 4.02 9.51 -8.56
C ILE A 361 4.59 10.91 -8.29
N ASN A 362 5.92 11.05 -8.34
CA ASN A 362 6.57 12.38 -8.20
C ASN A 362 6.11 13.37 -9.29
N LEU A 363 5.97 12.92 -10.53
CA LEU A 363 5.46 13.75 -11.63
C LEU A 363 4.02 14.20 -11.36
N VAL A 364 3.16 13.31 -10.90
CA VAL A 364 1.76 13.60 -10.56
C VAL A 364 1.65 14.61 -9.43
N GLU A 365 2.41 14.43 -8.34
CA GLU A 365 2.41 15.37 -7.21
C GLU A 365 2.85 16.78 -7.61
N ARG A 366 3.75 16.88 -8.61
CA ARG A 366 4.22 18.15 -9.16
C ARG A 366 3.32 18.72 -10.25
N TYR A 367 2.44 17.92 -10.86
CA TYR A 367 1.71 18.30 -12.07
C TYR A 367 0.87 19.57 -11.84
N GLU A 368 0.05 19.58 -10.79
CA GLU A 368 -0.80 20.74 -10.47
C GLU A 368 -0.02 21.91 -9.87
N GLN A 369 1.07 21.65 -9.15
CA GLN A 369 1.83 22.68 -8.43
C GLN A 369 2.83 23.43 -9.33
N SER A 370 3.35 22.75 -10.35
CA SER A 370 4.47 23.24 -11.18
C SER A 370 4.02 23.69 -12.58
N GLY A 371 2.71 23.71 -12.84
CA GLY A 371 2.14 24.17 -14.11
C GLY A 371 2.47 23.25 -15.29
N TYR A 372 2.62 21.95 -15.06
CA TYR A 372 2.77 20.99 -16.14
C TYR A 372 1.54 21.00 -17.05
N ASN A 373 1.78 20.83 -18.34
CA ASN A 373 0.75 20.67 -19.37
C ASN A 373 1.15 19.53 -20.31
N HIS A 374 0.28 19.21 -21.27
CA HIS A 374 0.54 18.10 -22.20
C HIS A 374 1.82 18.29 -23.03
N ALA A 375 2.22 19.52 -23.35
CA ALA A 375 3.49 19.79 -24.03
C ALA A 375 4.70 19.45 -23.15
N ALA A 376 4.68 19.88 -21.88
CA ALA A 376 5.73 19.55 -20.92
C ALA A 376 5.82 18.04 -20.66
N ILE A 377 4.68 17.34 -20.64
CA ILE A 377 4.65 15.87 -20.59
C ILE A 377 5.30 15.28 -21.84
N ARG A 378 4.92 15.72 -23.04
CA ARG A 378 5.57 15.25 -24.27
C ARG A 378 7.08 15.42 -24.19
N ASP A 379 7.57 16.59 -23.78
CA ASP A 379 9.00 16.89 -23.71
C ASP A 379 9.76 16.00 -22.69
N VAL A 380 9.12 15.64 -21.57
CA VAL A 380 9.69 14.68 -20.59
C VAL A 380 9.74 13.26 -21.16
N PHE A 381 8.71 12.87 -21.93
CA PHE A 381 8.55 11.50 -22.40
C PHE A 381 9.27 11.21 -23.73
N THR A 382 9.83 12.21 -24.40
CA THR A 382 10.58 12.09 -25.67
C THR A 382 12.11 12.10 -25.50
N ILE A 383 12.62 11.88 -24.27
CA ILE A 383 14.05 12.00 -23.96
C ILE A 383 14.93 10.81 -24.41
N ASP A 384 14.35 9.77 -25.02
CA ASP A 384 15.03 8.58 -25.56
C ASP A 384 15.86 7.78 -24.54
N ARG A 385 15.39 7.76 -23.29
CA ARG A 385 15.98 7.03 -22.16
C ARG A 385 14.99 6.87 -21.01
N GLN A 386 15.43 6.24 -19.92
CA GLN A 386 14.73 6.28 -18.66
C GLN A 386 14.63 7.72 -18.12
N ILE A 387 13.42 8.10 -17.70
CA ILE A 387 13.11 9.35 -16.99
C ILE A 387 13.56 9.23 -15.54
N LEU A 388 14.41 10.15 -15.12
CA LEU A 388 14.95 10.28 -13.76
C LEU A 388 14.27 11.43 -13.04
N LEU A 389 14.37 11.46 -11.71
CA LEU A 389 13.81 12.53 -10.90
C LEU A 389 14.35 13.92 -11.28
N SER A 390 15.59 14.00 -11.78
CA SER A 390 16.22 15.24 -12.27
C SER A 390 15.57 15.80 -13.53
N ASP A 391 14.82 14.98 -14.27
CA ASP A 391 14.09 15.39 -15.47
C ASP A 391 12.71 15.97 -15.13
N LEU A 392 12.23 15.69 -13.91
CA LEU A 392 10.99 16.22 -13.36
C LEU A 392 11.33 17.52 -12.63
N ARG A 393 10.86 18.64 -13.16
CA ARG A 393 11.11 19.98 -12.62
C ARG A 393 10.10 20.29 -11.54
#